data_AF-A0A941NDR9-F1
#
_entry.id   AF-A0A941NDR9-F1
#
_cell.length_a   1.000
_cell.length_b   1.000
_cell.length_c   1.000
_cell.angle_alpha   90.00
_cell.angle_beta   90.00
_cell.angle_gamma   90.00
#
_symmetry.space_group_name_H-M   'P 1'
#
loop_
_entity.id
_entity.type
_entity.pdbx_description
1 polymer ?
#
loop_
_entity_poly.entity_id
_entity_poly.type
_entity_poly.pdbx_seq_one_letter_code
_entity_poly.pdbx_strand_id
1 'polypeptide(L)'
;MIRALIVALAVLALPVFANMALAQGADMQIVVPVHAIPRGTIIADSDLTYQAVDPSSVQAGIVTSMNDLDGMQTRRVLRAGEPVRPDDVRKPILVTKGSTVTMIFAVPGVMLTAVGKAMSEGGMGETVTVLNPISYRQISCTVTGAGTVSAGSQGATITQIAALQK
;
A
#
# COMPACT_ATOMS: atom_id res chain seq x y z
N MET A 1 -80.40 17.65 -23.36
CA MET A 1 -80.05 17.62 -21.92
C MET A 1 -78.67 17.00 -21.80
N ILE A 2 -77.66 17.86 -21.68
CA ILE A 2 -76.23 17.56 -21.66
C ILE A 2 -75.80 17.35 -20.20
N ARG A 3 -75.02 16.30 -19.92
CA ARG A 3 -74.01 16.17 -18.84
C ARG A 3 -73.44 14.74 -18.90
N ALA A 4 -72.21 14.60 -19.41
CA ALA A 4 -71.00 14.33 -18.62
C ALA A 4 -71.07 12.94 -17.92
N LEU A 5 -70.09 12.05 -18.03
CA LEU A 5 -68.79 12.23 -17.38
C LEU A 5 -67.88 11.01 -17.68
N ILE A 6 -66.75 11.27 -18.34
CA ILE A 6 -65.40 10.78 -18.01
C ILE A 6 -65.17 9.26 -17.93
N VAL A 7 -64.65 8.73 -19.05
CA VAL A 7 -63.34 8.04 -19.15
C VAL A 7 -62.89 7.29 -17.89
N ALA A 8 -63.07 5.96 -17.88
CA ALA A 8 -62.42 5.05 -16.94
C ALA A 8 -60.92 4.94 -17.27
N LEU A 9 -60.16 5.94 -16.83
CA LEU A 9 -58.69 5.95 -16.78
C LEU A 9 -58.28 5.77 -15.31
N ALA A 10 -57.81 4.58 -14.97
CA ALA A 10 -56.92 4.39 -13.83
C ALA A 10 -56.30 3.00 -13.95
N VAL A 11 -55.21 2.93 -14.72
CA VAL A 11 -54.19 1.89 -14.57
C VAL A 11 -53.75 1.95 -13.11
N LEU A 12 -54.20 0.98 -12.33
CA LEU A 12 -53.95 0.91 -10.90
C LEU A 12 -52.48 0.53 -10.71
N ALA A 13 -51.70 1.54 -10.36
CA ALA A 13 -50.27 1.50 -10.17
C ALA A 13 -49.86 0.33 -9.28
N LEU A 14 -48.95 -0.49 -9.79
CA LEU A 14 -48.10 -1.36 -8.98
C LEU A 14 -47.51 -0.52 -7.84
N PRO A 15 -47.42 -1.04 -6.60
CA PRO A 15 -46.75 -0.33 -5.52
C PRO A 15 -45.24 -0.30 -5.84
N VAL A 16 -44.85 0.74 -6.55
CA VAL A 16 -43.49 1.17 -6.77
C VAL A 16 -42.99 1.72 -5.43
N PHE A 17 -41.97 1.06 -4.88
CA PHE A 17 -41.15 1.48 -3.73
C PHE A 17 -41.87 1.77 -2.41
N ALA A 18 -42.27 0.72 -1.69
CA ALA A 18 -42.52 0.82 -0.26
C ALA A 18 -41.90 -0.37 0.47
N ASN A 19 -40.57 -0.40 0.52
CA ASN A 19 -39.83 -0.76 1.72
C ASN A 19 -38.36 -0.41 1.52
N MET A 20 -38.08 0.88 1.66
CA MET A 20 -36.79 1.32 2.18
C MET A 20 -36.73 0.86 3.64
N ALA A 21 -36.41 -0.42 3.83
CA ALA A 21 -35.98 -0.92 5.12
C ALA A 21 -34.64 -0.23 5.37
N LEU A 22 -34.66 0.76 6.25
CA LEU A 22 -33.48 1.30 6.90
C LEU A 22 -32.76 0.13 7.58
N ALA A 23 -31.87 -0.53 6.84
CA ALA A 23 -30.81 -1.32 7.42
C ALA A 23 -29.91 -0.32 8.14
N GLN A 24 -30.27 -0.01 9.39
CA GLN A 24 -29.36 0.62 10.34
C GLN A 24 -28.37 -0.42 10.84
N GLY A 25 -27.58 -0.99 9.92
CA GLY A 25 -26.26 -1.47 10.23
C GLY A 25 -25.34 -0.29 9.99
N ALA A 26 -24.45 0.03 10.93
CA ALA A 26 -23.37 0.95 10.62
C ALA A 26 -22.55 0.28 9.50
N ASP A 27 -22.82 0.61 8.24
CA ASP A 27 -22.08 0.10 7.09
C ASP A 27 -20.61 0.45 7.32
N MET A 28 -19.84 -0.55 7.73
CA MET A 28 -18.41 -0.39 7.92
C MET A 28 -17.78 -0.55 6.54
N GLN A 29 -17.21 0.55 6.05
CA GLN A 29 -16.43 0.50 4.83
C GLN A 29 -15.10 -0.20 5.14
N ILE A 30 -14.92 -1.36 4.55
CA ILE A 30 -13.66 -2.10 4.58
C ILE A 30 -12.98 -2.03 3.23
N VAL A 31 -11.66 -2.13 3.23
CA VAL A 31 -10.89 -2.18 2.00
C VAL A 31 -10.75 -3.64 1.58
N VAL A 32 -11.19 -3.94 0.36
CA VAL A 32 -11.11 -5.28 -0.23
C VAL A 32 -10.35 -5.25 -1.56
N PRO A 33 -9.67 -6.34 -1.95
CA PRO A 33 -9.08 -6.46 -3.26
C PRO A 33 -10.15 -6.58 -4.35
N VAL A 34 -9.95 -5.90 -5.48
CA VAL A 34 -10.82 -5.99 -6.67
C VAL A 34 -10.60 -7.32 -7.41
N HIS A 35 -9.38 -7.85 -7.35
CA HIS A 35 -8.98 -9.10 -7.99
C HIS A 35 -8.13 -9.96 -7.05
N ALA A 36 -7.87 -11.21 -7.45
CA ALA A 36 -7.01 -12.09 -6.67
C ALA A 36 -5.54 -11.63 -6.76
N ILE A 37 -4.97 -11.17 -5.64
CA ILE A 37 -3.58 -10.72 -5.57
C ILE A 37 -2.70 -11.89 -5.09
N PRO A 38 -1.73 -12.35 -5.90
CA PRO A 38 -0.87 -13.45 -5.51
C PRO A 38 0.08 -13.05 -4.37
N ARG A 39 0.57 -14.05 -3.63
CA ARG A 39 1.55 -13.84 -2.55
C ARG A 39 2.81 -13.13 -3.07
N GLY A 40 3.34 -12.20 -2.29
CA GLY A 40 4.57 -11.48 -2.62
C GLY A 40 4.38 -10.30 -3.57
N THR A 41 3.14 -9.95 -3.92
CA THR A 41 2.84 -8.81 -4.80
C THR A 41 2.71 -7.54 -3.97
N ILE A 42 3.16 -6.42 -4.53
CA ILE A 42 2.96 -5.10 -3.93
C ILE A 42 1.55 -4.66 -4.28
N ILE A 43 0.75 -4.34 -3.27
CA ILE A 43 -0.60 -3.83 -3.40
C ILE A 43 -0.51 -2.38 -3.88
N ALA A 44 -1.20 -2.07 -4.96
CA ALA A 44 -1.40 -0.70 -5.42
C ALA A 44 -2.82 -0.23 -5.06
N ASP A 45 -2.98 1.08 -4.92
CA ASP A 45 -4.30 1.73 -4.76
C ASP A 45 -5.34 1.27 -5.80
N SER A 46 -4.92 1.05 -7.06
CA SER A 46 -5.81 0.57 -8.14
C SER A 46 -6.40 -0.83 -7.90
N ASP A 47 -5.77 -1.62 -7.03
CA ASP A 47 -6.15 -3.01 -6.80
C ASP A 47 -7.14 -3.15 -5.64
N LEU A 48 -7.41 -2.04 -4.95
CA LEU A 48 -8.24 -1.96 -3.76
C LEU A 48 -9.56 -1.25 -4.08
N THR A 49 -10.60 -1.60 -3.34
CA THR A 49 -11.89 -0.92 -3.39
C THR A 49 -12.54 -0.93 -2.03
N TYR A 50 -13.41 0.05 -1.78
CA TYR A 50 -14.21 0.10 -0.57
C TYR A 50 -15.47 -0.75 -0.77
N GLN A 51 -15.68 -1.70 0.13
CA GLN A 51 -16.91 -2.47 0.20
C GLN A 51 -17.60 -2.21 1.54
N ALA A 52 -18.89 -1.87 1.48
CA ALA A 52 -19.74 -1.80 2.66
C ALA A 52 -20.10 -3.23 3.08
N VAL A 53 -19.73 -3.60 4.30
CA VAL A 53 -19.98 -4.94 4.83
C VAL A 53 -20.52 -4.82 6.24
N ASP A 54 -21.44 -5.72 6.59
CA ASP A 54 -22.02 -5.78 7.93
C ASP A 54 -20.92 -5.96 8.99
N PRO A 55 -20.83 -5.09 10.00
CA PRO A 55 -19.78 -5.15 11.02
C PRO A 55 -19.82 -6.44 11.87
N SER A 56 -20.95 -7.16 11.87
CA SER A 56 -21.11 -8.48 12.50
C SER A 56 -20.43 -9.62 11.74
N SER A 57 -20.19 -9.45 10.43
CA SER A 57 -19.47 -10.42 9.57
C SER A 57 -17.96 -10.15 9.51
N VAL A 58 -17.54 -8.96 9.93
CA VAL A 58 -16.17 -8.46 9.92
C VAL A 58 -15.46 -8.95 11.17
N GLN A 59 -14.48 -9.84 11.01
CA GLN A 59 -13.66 -10.29 12.14
C GLN A 59 -12.78 -9.12 12.64
N ALA A 60 -12.65 -8.97 13.96
CA ALA A 60 -11.91 -7.85 14.55
C ALA A 60 -10.47 -7.74 14.01
N GLY A 61 -10.05 -6.51 13.67
CA GLY A 61 -8.69 -6.22 13.18
C GLY A 61 -8.55 -6.14 11.65
N ILE A 62 -9.62 -5.87 10.90
CA ILE A 62 -9.55 -5.61 9.45
C ILE A 62 -9.04 -4.19 9.18
N VAL A 63 -8.25 -4.04 8.12
CA VAL A 63 -7.74 -2.73 7.69
C VAL A 63 -8.86 -1.92 7.02
N THR A 64 -9.17 -0.76 7.58
CA THR A 64 -10.21 0.15 7.07
C THR A 64 -9.65 1.28 6.21
N SER A 65 -8.35 1.53 6.29
CA SER A 65 -7.68 2.61 5.56
C SER A 65 -6.94 2.06 4.34
N MET A 66 -7.26 2.60 3.16
CA MET A 66 -6.59 2.21 1.91
C MET A 66 -5.10 2.57 1.93
N ASN A 67 -4.76 3.72 2.54
CA ASN A 67 -3.37 4.17 2.75
C ASN A 67 -2.51 3.19 3.57
N ASP A 68 -3.11 2.39 4.43
CA ASP A 68 -2.37 1.42 5.26
C ASP A 68 -2.01 0.17 4.45
N LEU A 69 -2.71 -0.09 3.35
CA LEU A 69 -2.49 -1.21 2.43
C LEU A 69 -1.67 -0.81 1.20
N ASP A 70 -1.75 0.45 0.77
CA ASP A 70 -1.00 0.93 -0.38
C ASP A 70 0.52 0.80 -0.17
N GLY A 71 1.20 0.23 -1.17
CA GLY A 71 2.63 -0.06 -1.10
C GLY A 71 3.01 -1.22 -0.18
N MET A 72 2.07 -1.94 0.42
CA MET A 72 2.36 -3.14 1.21
C MET A 72 2.52 -4.38 0.31
N GLN A 73 3.28 -5.37 0.76
CA GLN A 73 3.43 -6.66 0.10
C GLN A 73 2.53 -7.71 0.73
N THR A 74 1.81 -8.48 -0.08
CA THR A 74 0.99 -9.60 0.40
C THR A 74 1.84 -10.76 0.92
N ARG A 75 1.49 -11.28 2.10
CA ARG A 75 2.11 -12.48 2.69
C ARG A 75 1.41 -13.76 2.20
N ARG A 76 0.11 -13.70 1.94
CA ARG A 76 -0.72 -14.79 1.41
C ARG A 76 -1.42 -14.36 0.12
N VAL A 77 -2.05 -15.31 -0.57
CA VAL A 77 -2.94 -14.97 -1.69
C VAL A 77 -4.18 -14.29 -1.11
N LEU A 78 -4.46 -13.07 -1.54
CA LEU A 78 -5.70 -12.37 -1.22
C LEU A 78 -6.70 -12.64 -2.34
N ARG A 79 -7.94 -13.00 -1.99
CA ARG A 79 -9.01 -13.18 -2.96
C ARG A 79 -9.79 -11.88 -3.15
N ALA A 80 -10.40 -11.74 -4.33
CA ALA A 80 -11.30 -10.64 -4.61
C ALA A 80 -12.46 -10.62 -3.59
N GLY A 81 -12.75 -9.45 -3.04
CA GLY A 81 -13.81 -9.26 -2.04
C GLY A 81 -13.52 -9.82 -0.65
N GLU A 82 -12.32 -10.35 -0.39
CA GLU A 82 -11.94 -10.84 0.93
C GLU A 82 -11.37 -9.70 1.79
N PRO A 83 -11.80 -9.54 3.06
CA PRO A 83 -11.25 -8.51 3.95
C PRO A 83 -9.76 -8.71 4.21
N VAL A 84 -8.97 -7.63 4.06
CA VAL A 84 -7.52 -7.69 4.30
C VAL A 84 -7.21 -7.44 5.77
N ARG A 85 -6.41 -8.33 6.37
CA ARG A 85 -5.90 -8.16 7.73
C ARG A 85 -4.48 -7.61 7.72
N PRO A 86 -4.06 -6.91 8.78
CA PRO A 86 -2.67 -6.47 8.92
C PRO A 86 -1.68 -7.64 8.93
N ASP A 87 -2.06 -8.83 9.42
CA ASP A 87 -1.22 -10.04 9.36
C ASP A 87 -1.05 -10.61 7.96
N ASP A 88 -1.91 -10.23 7.02
CA ASP A 88 -1.92 -10.73 5.64
C ASP A 88 -1.00 -9.90 4.74
N VAL A 89 -0.56 -8.75 5.22
CA VAL A 89 0.33 -7.81 4.55
C VAL A 89 1.60 -7.60 5.37
N ARG A 90 2.67 -7.22 4.68
CA ARG A 90 3.93 -6.84 5.30
C ARG A 90 4.56 -5.72 4.49
N LYS A 91 5.53 -5.01 5.05
CA LYS A 91 6.32 -4.07 4.26
C LYS A 91 7.04 -4.81 3.13
N PRO A 92 7.03 -4.30 1.89
CA PRO A 92 7.74 -4.91 0.79
C PRO A 92 9.24 -4.88 1.06
N ILE A 93 9.90 -6.02 0.91
CA ILE A 93 11.36 -6.07 0.92
C ILE A 93 11.83 -5.47 -0.41
N LEU A 94 12.28 -4.22 -0.37
CA LEU A 94 12.77 -3.49 -1.55
C LEU A 94 14.27 -3.71 -1.78
N VAL A 95 14.98 -4.13 -0.73
CA VAL A 95 16.41 -4.46 -0.77
C VAL A 95 16.60 -5.81 -0.13
N THR A 96 17.19 -6.75 -0.87
CA THR A 96 17.50 -8.10 -0.39
C THR A 96 18.96 -8.20 0.02
N LYS A 97 19.28 -9.02 1.02
CA LYS A 97 20.67 -9.31 1.39
C LYS A 97 21.45 -9.86 0.18
N GLY A 98 22.63 -9.28 -0.06
CA GLY A 98 23.54 -9.63 -1.14
C GLY A 98 23.23 -8.96 -2.48
N SER A 99 22.10 -8.26 -2.60
CA SER A 99 21.74 -7.54 -3.83
C SER A 99 22.61 -6.31 -4.05
N THR A 100 22.85 -5.96 -5.32
CA THR A 100 23.49 -4.70 -5.70
C THR A 100 22.49 -3.58 -5.56
N VAL A 101 22.83 -2.54 -4.80
CA VAL A 101 21.99 -1.38 -4.54
C VAL A 101 22.70 -0.09 -4.94
N THR A 102 21.92 0.91 -5.34
CA THR A 102 22.41 2.25 -5.59
C THR A 102 22.26 3.08 -4.33
N MET A 103 23.39 3.52 -3.78
CA MET A 103 23.47 4.44 -2.66
C MET A 103 23.42 5.86 -3.19
N ILE A 104 22.42 6.63 -2.75
CA ILE A 104 22.27 8.05 -3.03
C ILE A 104 22.68 8.80 -1.76
N PHE A 105 23.64 9.70 -1.90
CA PHE A 105 24.04 10.62 -0.85
C PHE A 105 23.56 12.01 -1.29
N ALA A 106 22.55 12.52 -0.61
CA ALA A 106 22.04 13.86 -0.83
C ALA A 106 22.55 14.79 0.28
N VAL A 107 23.36 15.77 -0.10
CA VAL A 107 23.71 16.92 0.74
C VAL A 107 23.29 18.21 0.04
N PRO A 108 23.05 19.32 0.76
CA PRO A 108 22.67 20.58 0.12
C PRO A 108 23.65 20.97 -0.99
N GLY A 109 23.19 20.96 -2.24
CA GLY A 109 23.97 21.33 -3.42
C GLY A 109 24.76 20.20 -4.11
N VAL A 110 24.81 18.97 -3.58
CA VAL A 110 25.51 17.84 -4.21
C VAL A 110 24.74 16.53 -4.03
N MET A 111 24.49 15.83 -5.13
CA MET A 111 23.98 14.45 -5.13
C MET A 111 25.06 13.51 -5.65
N LEU A 112 25.48 12.55 -4.82
CA LEU A 112 26.44 11.52 -5.18
C LEU A 112 25.72 10.17 -5.27
N THR A 113 25.95 9.45 -6.35
CA THR A 113 25.44 8.08 -6.54
C THR A 113 26.61 7.11 -6.54
N ALA A 114 26.54 6.08 -5.70
CA ALA A 114 27.54 5.04 -5.61
C ALA A 114 26.88 3.66 -5.63
N VAL A 115 27.55 2.67 -6.21
CA VAL A 115 27.07 1.28 -6.19
C VAL A 115 27.56 0.61 -4.91
N GLY A 116 26.68 -0.12 -4.24
CA GLY A 116 26.96 -0.87 -3.03
C GLY A 116 26.35 -2.26 -3.08
N LYS A 117 26.77 -3.14 -2.17
CA LYS A 117 26.20 -4.47 -1.97
C LYS A 117 25.47 -4.50 -0.63
N ALA A 118 24.17 -4.76 -0.66
CA ALA A 118 23.37 -4.87 0.56
C ALA A 118 23.86 -6.05 1.41
N MET A 119 24.13 -5.80 2.70
CA MET A 119 24.50 -6.82 3.69
C MET A 119 23.29 -7.25 4.52
N SER A 120 22.27 -6.41 4.59
CA SER A 120 20.97 -6.68 5.22
C SER A 120 19.85 -6.57 4.20
N GLU A 121 18.74 -7.26 4.48
CA GLU A 121 17.47 -6.98 3.81
C GLU A 121 16.70 -5.88 4.55
N GLY A 122 15.82 -5.19 3.83
CA GLY A 122 14.96 -4.16 4.39
C GLY A 122 13.92 -3.64 3.40
N GLY A 123 12.81 -3.17 3.95
CA GLY A 123 11.72 -2.52 3.21
C GLY A 123 11.82 -1.00 3.20
N MET A 124 10.83 -0.34 2.58
CA MET A 124 10.77 1.13 2.50
C MET A 124 10.88 1.78 3.89
N GLY A 125 11.79 2.73 4.03
CA GLY A 125 12.04 3.47 5.27
C GLY A 125 12.84 2.71 6.33
N GLU A 126 13.23 1.45 6.10
CA GLU A 126 14.06 0.69 7.02
C GLU A 126 15.56 0.98 6.79
N THR A 127 16.36 0.85 7.86
CA THR A 127 17.81 1.01 7.79
C THR A 127 18.46 -0.32 7.41
N VAL A 128 19.21 -0.31 6.31
CA VAL A 128 19.98 -1.45 5.81
C VAL A 128 21.47 -1.14 5.81
N THR A 129 22.28 -2.13 6.17
CA THR A 129 23.74 -2.04 6.04
C THR A 129 24.14 -2.37 4.61
N VAL A 130 24.96 -1.53 3.99
CA VAL A 130 25.46 -1.69 2.63
C VAL A 130 26.99 -1.64 2.65
N LEU A 131 27.62 -2.61 2.00
CA LEU A 131 29.05 -2.66 1.78
C LEU A 131 29.39 -1.93 0.48
N ASN A 132 30.29 -0.96 0.54
CA ASN A 132 30.87 -0.39 -0.67
C ASN A 132 31.96 -1.32 -1.23
N PRO A 133 31.89 -1.77 -2.50
CA PRO A 133 32.89 -2.67 -3.08
C PRO A 133 34.25 -2.01 -3.36
N ILE A 134 34.32 -0.67 -3.43
CA ILE A 134 35.56 0.09 -3.69
C ILE A 134 36.33 0.27 -2.38
N SER A 135 35.67 0.76 -1.33
CA SER A 135 36.33 1.09 -0.06
C SER A 135 36.22 -0.02 0.99
N TYR A 136 35.47 -1.10 0.71
CA TYR A 136 35.14 -2.18 1.64
C TYR A 136 34.52 -1.71 2.98
N ARG A 137 34.00 -0.47 3.02
CA ARG A 137 33.35 0.08 4.21
C ARG A 137 31.87 -0.30 4.24
N GLN A 138 31.38 -0.56 5.44
CA GLN A 138 29.95 -0.75 5.70
C GLN A 138 29.32 0.60 6.04
N ILE A 139 28.21 0.91 5.38
CA ILE A 139 27.48 2.18 5.50
C ILE A 139 26.04 1.84 5.84
N SER A 140 25.50 2.50 6.85
CA SER A 140 24.07 2.41 7.19
C SER A 140 23.27 3.36 6.31
N CYS A 141 22.38 2.81 5.50
CA CYS A 141 21.54 3.58 4.58
C CYS A 141 20.07 3.28 4.85
N THR A 142 19.19 4.25 4.61
CA THR A 142 17.74 4.08 4.68
C THR A 142 17.20 3.74 3.30
N VAL A 143 16.36 2.72 3.18
CA VAL A 143 15.78 2.31 1.90
C VAL A 143 14.75 3.35 1.43
N THR A 144 14.96 3.92 0.25
CA THR A 144 14.05 4.89 -0.35
C THR A 144 13.26 4.31 -1.53
N GLY A 145 13.72 3.20 -2.13
CA GLY A 145 13.05 2.55 -3.24
C GLY A 145 13.62 1.18 -3.57
N ALA A 146 13.09 0.55 -4.61
CA ALA A 146 13.58 -0.74 -5.10
C ALA A 146 15.07 -0.64 -5.49
N GLY A 147 15.92 -1.38 -4.78
CA GLY A 147 17.37 -1.34 -4.99
C GLY A 147 18.03 0.03 -4.75
N THR A 148 17.32 0.98 -4.14
CA THR A 148 17.80 2.35 -3.92
C THR A 148 17.79 2.69 -2.44
N VAL A 149 18.92 3.17 -1.94
CA VAL A 149 19.09 3.51 -0.54
C VAL A 149 19.67 4.92 -0.42
N SER A 150 19.19 5.69 0.54
CA SER A 150 19.70 7.00 0.88
C SER A 150 20.56 6.90 2.14
N ALA A 151 21.81 7.36 2.07
CA ALA A 151 22.65 7.43 3.25
C ALA A 151 22.44 8.79 3.93
N GLY A 152 21.92 8.76 5.17
CA GLY A 152 21.78 9.96 5.99
C GLY A 152 23.13 10.46 6.49
N SER A 153 23.32 11.78 6.54
CA SER A 153 24.51 12.44 7.09
C SER A 153 24.78 12.14 8.58
N GLN A 154 23.86 11.47 9.27
CA GLN A 154 23.88 11.19 10.72
C GLN A 154 25.03 10.24 11.17
N GLY A 155 25.80 9.67 10.24
CA GLY A 155 27.00 8.89 10.55
C GLY A 155 28.16 9.05 9.57
N ALA A 156 27.95 9.73 8.44
CA ALA A 156 28.99 10.01 7.46
C ALA A 156 29.61 11.37 7.77
N THR A 157 30.68 11.39 8.56
CA THR A 157 31.53 12.58 8.71
C THR A 157 31.94 13.05 7.30
N ILE A 158 31.92 14.37 7.05
CA ILE A 158 32.21 14.99 5.75
C ILE A 158 33.55 14.49 5.15
N THR A 159 34.49 14.05 6.00
CA THR A 159 35.76 13.39 5.64
C THR A 159 35.60 12.03 4.93
N GLN A 160 34.53 11.27 5.18
CA GLN A 160 34.31 9.94 4.59
C GLN A 160 33.71 10.02 3.17
N ILE A 161 33.00 11.10 2.85
CA ILE A 161 32.40 11.32 1.52
C ILE A 161 33.51 11.57 0.48
N ALA A 162 34.60 12.23 0.87
CA ALA A 162 35.78 12.46 0.03
C ALA A 162 36.59 11.17 -0.25
N ALA A 163 36.47 10.14 0.60
CA ALA A 163 37.16 8.87 0.42
C ALA A 163 36.45 7.91 -0.58
N LEU A 164 35.32 8.33 -1.16
CA LEU A 164 34.58 7.58 -2.19
C LEU A 164 34.99 7.94 -3.63
N GLN A 165 35.82 8.97 -3.82
CA GLN A 165 36.26 9.44 -5.15
C GLN A 165 37.78 9.34 -5.41
N LYS A 166 38.54 8.65 -4.55
CA LYS A 166 39.97 8.39 -4.77
C LYS A 166 40.27 6.91 -4.92
#